data_AF-E7QVZ3-F1
#
_entry.id   AF-E7QVZ3-F1
#
_cell.length_a   1.000
_cell.length_b   1.000
_cell.length_c   1.000
_cell.angle_alpha   90.00
_cell.angle_beta   90.00
_cell.angle_gamma   90.00
#
_symmetry.space_group_name_H-M   'P 1'
#
loop_
_entity.id
_entity.type
_entity.pdbx_description
1 polymer ?
#
loop_
_entity_poly.entity_id
_entity_poly.type
_entity_poly.pdbx_seq_one_letter_code
_entity_poly.pdbx_strand_id
1 'polypeptide(L)' 'MATLGEEDEGKFLMDGDGEQLGIVTEVKDNTAYVDPDPSLGEAWVESFGWGSINEDDLSVPGNVIDTVTDKELRIEKEL' A
#
# COMPACT_ATOMS: atom_id res chain seq x y z
N MET A 1 3.50 11.60 -7.51
CA MET A 1 2.14 11.21 -7.97
C MET A 1 2.28 10.03 -8.91
N ALA A 2 2.20 8.82 -8.36
CA ALA A 2 2.23 7.62 -9.17
C ALA A 2 0.85 7.31 -9.76
N THR A 3 0.83 6.75 -10.96
CA THR A 3 -0.39 6.18 -11.56
C THR A 3 -0.37 4.68 -11.31
N LEU A 4 -1.44 4.15 -10.74
CA LEU A 4 -1.59 2.72 -10.43
C LEU A 4 -2.51 2.07 -11.44
N GLY A 5 -2.13 0.90 -11.93
CA GLY A 5 -2.94 0.07 -12.83
C GLY A 5 -2.98 -1.39 -12.44
N GLU A 6 -3.69 -2.21 -13.23
CA GLU A 6 -3.75 -3.67 -13.06
C GLU A 6 -2.35 -4.32 -13.12
N GLU A 7 -1.38 -3.67 -13.76
CA GLU A 7 0.02 -4.13 -13.79
C GLU A 7 0.73 -4.05 -12.42
N ASP A 8 0.18 -3.29 -11.47
CA ASP A 8 0.69 -3.17 -10.12
C ASP A 8 0.14 -4.24 -9.16
N GLU A 9 -0.81 -5.05 -9.61
CA GLU A 9 -1.36 -6.17 -8.85
C GLU A 9 -0.29 -7.25 -8.60
N GLY A 10 -0.24 -7.76 -7.37
CA GLY A 10 0.75 -8.74 -6.92
C GLY A 10 2.12 -8.16 -6.55
N LYS A 11 2.32 -6.84 -6.66
CA LYS A 11 3.54 -6.17 -6.20
C LYS A 11 3.52 -5.99 -4.68
N PHE A 12 4.71 -5.80 -4.10
CA PHE A 12 4.85 -5.54 -2.67
C PHE A 12 4.61 -4.07 -2.36
N LEU A 13 3.75 -3.78 -1.39
CA LEU A 13 3.70 -2.45 -0.79
C LEU A 13 4.84 -2.34 0.22
N MET A 14 5.66 -1.30 0.10
CA MET A 14 6.73 -0.98 1.02
C MET A 14 6.59 0.44 1.54
N ASP A 15 7.06 0.68 2.75
CA ASP A 15 7.20 2.01 3.31
C ASP A 15 8.43 2.76 2.77
N GLY A 16 8.50 4.06 3.04
CA GLY A 16 9.69 4.89 2.83
C GLY A 16 10.95 4.38 3.55
N ASP A 17 10.80 3.68 4.68
CA ASP A 17 11.90 2.99 5.39
C ASP A 17 12.32 1.66 4.70
N GLY A 18 11.59 1.21 3.68
CA GLY A 18 11.84 -0.05 2.96
C GLY A 18 11.29 -1.30 3.66
N GLU A 19 10.39 -1.11 4.63
CA GLU A 19 9.67 -2.20 5.29
C GLU A 19 8.49 -2.64 4.41
N GLN A 20 8.39 -3.95 4.14
CA GLN A 20 7.25 -4.51 3.41
C GLN A 20 6.01 -4.43 4.29
N LEU A 21 4.94 -3.82 3.81
CA LEU A 21 3.66 -3.66 4.51
C LEU A 21 2.66 -4.75 4.14
N GLY A 22 2.72 -5.23 2.90
CA GLY A 22 1.77 -6.19 2.38
C GLY A 22 1.95 -6.44 0.89
N ILE A 23 0.97 -7.12 0.30
CA ILE A 23 0.92 -7.44 -1.13
C ILE A 23 -0.32 -6.79 -1.75
N VAL A 24 -0.16 -6.13 -2.89
CA VAL A 24 -1.29 -5.59 -3.65
C VAL A 24 -2.13 -6.74 -4.19
N THR A 25 -3.38 -6.85 -3.76
CA THR A 25 -4.34 -7.86 -4.20
C THR A 25 -5.13 -7.40 -5.42
N GLU A 26 -5.50 -6.12 -5.46
CA GLU A 26 -6.29 -5.52 -6.53
C GLU A 26 -5.92 -4.04 -6.72
N VAL A 27 -6.04 -3.51 -7.95
CA VAL A 27 -5.93 -2.07 -8.20
C VAL A 27 -7.16 -1.55 -8.92
N LYS A 28 -7.83 -0.57 -8.33
CA LYS A 28 -9.06 0.00 -8.87
C LYS A 28 -9.14 1.50 -8.63
N ASP A 29 -9.56 2.25 -9.66
CA ASP A 29 -9.71 3.71 -9.58
C ASP A 29 -8.43 4.41 -9.03
N ASN A 30 -7.25 3.96 -9.50
CA ASN A 30 -5.95 4.44 -9.03
C ASN A 30 -5.74 4.28 -7.50
N THR A 31 -6.34 3.24 -6.92
CA THR A 31 -6.24 2.84 -5.52
C THR A 31 -5.82 1.37 -5.46
N ALA A 32 -4.73 1.08 -4.76
CA ALA A 32 -4.28 -0.28 -4.49
C ALA A 32 -5.00 -0.82 -3.25
N TYR A 33 -5.51 -2.03 -3.36
CA TYR A 33 -6.00 -2.84 -2.25
C TYR A 33 -4.88 -3.79 -1.89
N VAL A 34 -4.51 -3.82 -0.61
CA VAL A 34 -3.30 -4.48 -0.14
C VAL A 34 -3.66 -5.41 1.00
N ASP A 35 -3.35 -6.69 0.87
CA ASP A 35 -3.44 -7.66 1.97
C ASP A 35 -2.27 -7.40 2.93
N PRO A 36 -2.54 -6.89 4.14
CA PRO A 36 -1.50 -6.55 5.10
C PRO A 36 -0.89 -7.80 5.72
N ASP A 37 0.42 -7.80 5.94
CA ASP A 37 1.05 -8.92 6.63
C ASP A 37 0.54 -8.99 8.09
N PRO A 38 0.07 -10.16 8.58
CA PRO A 38 -0.46 -10.30 9.94
C PRO A 38 0.59 -10.02 11.02
N SER A 39 1.88 -10.00 10.66
CA SER A 39 2.98 -9.64 11.55
C SER A 39 3.11 -8.12 11.77
N LEU A 40 2.42 -7.31 10.95
CA LEU A 40 2.52 -5.84 10.91
C LEU A 40 1.20 -5.14 11.28
N GLY A 41 0.14 -5.93 11.47
CA GLY A 41 -1.28 -5.58 11.30
C GLY A 41 -1.93 -4.52 12.20
N GLU A 42 -1.21 -3.83 13.09
CA GLU A 42 -1.83 -2.79 13.95
C GLU A 42 -1.08 -1.45 13.95
N ALA A 43 0.25 -1.43 13.98
CA ALA A 43 1.01 -0.18 14.14
C ALA A 43 0.95 0.76 12.92
N TRP A 44 0.76 0.20 11.72
CA TRP A 44 0.78 0.95 10.46
C TRP A 44 -0.54 1.65 10.16
N VAL A 45 -1.67 1.00 10.40
CA VAL A 45 -3.03 1.56 10.22
C VAL A 45 -3.19 2.84 11.04
N GLU A 46 -2.72 2.80 12.30
CA GLU A 46 -2.74 3.97 13.19
C GLU A 46 -1.79 5.08 12.72
N SER A 47 -0.61 4.71 12.20
CA SER A 47 0.40 5.70 11.77
C SER A 47 0.02 6.44 10.49
N PHE A 48 -0.66 5.78 9.55
CA PHE A 48 -0.98 6.37 8.24
C PHE A 48 -2.41 6.89 8.13
N GLY A 49 -3.27 6.62 9.12
CA GLY A 49 -4.67 7.05 9.12
C GLY A 49 -5.49 6.46 7.96
N TRP A 50 -4.97 5.41 7.33
CA TRP A 50 -5.68 4.65 6.31
C TRP A 50 -6.70 3.79 7.03
N GLY A 51 -7.97 4.09 6.75
CA GLY A 51 -9.13 3.68 7.54
C GLY A 51 -9.14 2.20 7.89
N SER A 52 -9.76 1.90 9.03
CA SER A 52 -9.82 0.58 9.66
C SER A 52 -9.91 -0.59 8.67
N ILE A 53 -9.07 -1.60 8.92
CA ILE A 53 -9.23 -3.03 8.60
C ILE A 53 -10.61 -3.52 9.05
N ASN A 54 -11.68 -3.14 8.36
CA ASN A 54 -13.01 -3.69 8.62
C ASN A 54 -13.37 -4.81 7.63
N GLU A 55 -12.71 -4.90 6.47
CA GLU A 55 -12.94 -5.93 5.46
C GLU A 55 -11.61 -6.23 4.76
N ASP A 56 -10.80 -7.11 5.37
CA ASP A 56 -9.61 -7.85 4.88
C ASP A 56 -8.45 -7.11 4.13
N ASP A 57 -8.69 -6.03 3.39
CA ASP A 57 -7.69 -5.34 2.56
C ASP A 57 -7.50 -3.86 2.96
N LEU A 58 -6.25 -3.39 2.92
CA LEU A 58 -5.84 -2.00 3.12
C LEU A 58 -5.96 -1.22 1.79
N SER A 59 -6.71 -0.12 1.80
CA SER A 59 -6.85 0.75 0.61
C SER A 59 -5.80 1.88 0.63
N VAL A 60 -4.93 1.87 -0.38
CA VAL A 60 -3.81 2.81 -0.55
C VAL A 60 -3.98 3.58 -1.86
N PRO A 61 -4.39 4.85 -1.80
CA PRO A 61 -4.59 5.65 -3.00
C PRO A 61 -3.23 6.00 -3.66
N GLY A 62 -3.15 5.98 -4.99
CA GLY A 62 -1.90 6.24 -5.72
C GLY A 62 -1.32 7.65 -5.52
N ASN A 63 -2.08 8.57 -4.91
CA ASN A 63 -1.59 9.89 -4.53
C ASN A 63 -0.59 9.86 -3.37
N VAL A 64 -0.64 8.84 -2.49
CA VAL A 64 0.34 8.64 -1.40
C VAL A 64 1.54 7.80 -1.82
N ILE A 65 1.46 7.20 -3.02
CA ILE A 65 2.56 6.42 -3.59
C ILE A 65 3.52 7.37 -4.29
N ASP A 66 4.74 7.40 -3.78
CA ASP A 66 5.83 8.21 -4.30
C ASP A 66 6.50 7.52 -5.48
N THR A 67 6.89 6.26 -5.27
CA THR A 67 7.69 5.51 -6.23
C THR A 67 6.99 4.19 -6.57
N VAL A 68 6.82 3.92 -7.86
CA VAL A 68 6.37 2.62 -8.38
C VAL A 68 7.49 1.99 -9.17
N THR A 69 7.82 0.74 -8.85
CA THR A 69 8.82 -0.05 -9.55
C THR A 69 8.18 -1.29 -10.18
N ASP A 70 8.97 -2.09 -10.91
CA ASP A 70 8.51 -3.36 -11.47
C ASP A 70 8.07 -4.39 -10.41
N LYS A 71 8.47 -4.24 -9.14
CA LYS A 71 8.26 -5.27 -8.10
C LYS A 71 7.59 -4.76 -6.83
N GLU A 72 7.73 -3.47 -6.55
CA GLU A 72 7.31 -2.87 -5.30
C GLU A 72 6.80 -1.44 -5.52
N LEU A 73 5.86 -1.05 -4.67
CA LEU A 73 5.35 0.30 -4.56
C LEU A 73 5.82 0.88 -3.23
N ARG A 74 6.32 2.11 -3.25
CA ARG A 74 6.77 2.81 -2.06
C ARG A 74 5.92 4.03 -1.77
N ILE A 75 5.47 4.12 -0.53
CA ILE A 75 4.76 5.28 0.00
C ILE A 75 5.78 6.27 0.58
N GLU A 76 5.54 7.56 0.40
CA GLU A 76 6.38 8.56 1.07
C GLU A 76 5.95 8.63 2.53
N LYS A 77 6.90 8.41 3.44
CA LYS A 77 6.72 8.75 4.84
C LYS A 77 7.05 10.23 5.04
N GLU A 78 6.16 11.10 4.60
CA GLU A 78 6.11 12.47 5.10
C GLU A 78 5.12 12.53 6.27
N LEU A 79 5.60 12.13 7.46
CA LEU A 79 4.96 12.44 8.75
C LEU A 79 5.83 13.45 9.51
#